data_AF-A0AAJ1AJC5-F1
#
_entry.id   AF-A0AAJ1AJC5-F1
#
_cell.length_a   1.000
_cell.length_b   1.000
_cell.length_c   1.000
_cell.angle_alpha   90.00
_cell.angle_beta   90.00
_cell.angle_gamma   90.00
#
_symmetry.space_group_name_H-M   'P 1'
#
loop_
_entity.id
_entity.type
_entity.pdbx_description
1 polymer ?
#
loop_
_entity_poly.entity_id
_entity_poly.type
_entity_poly.pdbx_seq_one_letter_code
_entity_poly.pdbx_strand_id
1 'polypeptide(L)'
;MIRMMGLGLAVGVAFGYALQRGRFCMNSTFRDILLTRDLTLLRAYLLALLIQMVGVRALATLGLFGLGVTPFFWMATLFGGFVFGLGMAFSGG
;
A
#
# COMPACT_ATOMS: atom_id res chain seq x y z
N MET A 1 -9.06 -19.15 16.32
CA MET A 1 -7.83 -18.34 16.46
C MET A 1 -6.65 -18.86 15.62
N ILE A 2 -6.19 -20.10 15.81
CA ILE A 2 -5.03 -20.65 15.05
C ILE A 2 -5.20 -20.59 13.52
N ARG A 3 -6.42 -20.82 13.00
CA ARG A 3 -6.71 -20.79 11.56
C ARG A 3 -6.56 -19.40 10.92
N MET A 4 -6.84 -18.34 11.69
CA MET A 4 -6.67 -16.96 11.23
C MET A 4 -5.20 -16.53 11.20
N MET A 5 -4.40 -17.01 12.16
CA MET A 5 -2.95 -16.76 12.19
C MET A 5 -2.24 -17.48 11.03
N GLY A 6 -2.61 -18.73 10.73
CA GLY A 6 -2.03 -19.48 9.61
C GLY A 6 -2.34 -18.86 8.25
N LEU A 7 -3.57 -18.40 8.04
CA LEU A 7 -3.97 -17.68 6.82
C LEU A 7 -3.26 -16.30 6.72
N GLY A 8 -3.12 -15.59 7.84
CA GLY A 8 -2.39 -14.32 7.89
C GLY A 8 -0.92 -14.46 7.49
N LEU A 9 -0.25 -15.51 7.97
CA LEU A 9 1.13 -15.84 7.58
C LEU A 9 1.25 -16.17 6.09
N ALA A 10 0.36 -17.00 5.55
CA ALA A 10 0.36 -17.35 4.13
C ALA A 10 0.17 -16.11 3.24
N VAL A 11 -0.78 -15.23 3.59
CA VAL A 11 -1.01 -13.97 2.87
C VAL A 11 0.19 -13.02 3.00
N GLY A 12 0.77 -12.91 4.20
CA GLY A 12 1.94 -12.07 4.45
C GLY A 12 3.17 -12.49 3.63
N VAL A 13 3.44 -13.79 3.55
CA VAL A 13 4.54 -14.33 2.73
C VAL A 13 4.29 -14.10 1.24
N ALA A 14 3.07 -14.35 0.76
CA ALA A 14 2.71 -14.11 -0.64
C ALA A 14 2.85 -12.62 -1.02
N PHE A 15 2.39 -11.72 -0.14
CA PHE A 15 2.50 -10.28 -0.32
C PHE A 15 3.97 -9.81 -0.27
N GLY A 16 4.76 -10.31 0.67
CA GLY A 16 6.19 -10.02 0.77
C GLY A 16 6.97 -10.45 -0.47
N TYR A 17 6.69 -11.64 -1.02
CA TYR A 17 7.30 -12.12 -2.26
C TYR A 17 6.95 -11.22 -3.46
N ALA A 18 5.68 -10.79 -3.57
CA ALA A 18 5.25 -9.87 -4.63
C ALA A 18 5.95 -8.51 -4.54
N LEU A 19 6.10 -7.96 -3.33
CA LEU A 19 6.81 -6.69 -3.10
C LEU A 19 8.29 -6.77 -3.44
N GLN A 20 8.97 -7.86 -3.05
CA GLN A 20 10.39 -8.09 -3.35
C GLN A 20 10.64 -8.20 -4.86
N ARG A 21 9.78 -8.93 -5.60
CA ARG A 21 9.87 -9.06 -7.06
C ARG A 21 9.59 -7.74 -7.79
N GLY A 22 8.66 -6.95 -7.29
CA GLY A 22 8.25 -5.70 -7.92
C GLY A 22 9.12 -4.49 -7.57
N ARG A 23 10.04 -4.60 -6.60
CA ARG A 23 10.79 -3.45 -6.03
C ARG A 23 9.86 -2.27 -5.73
N PHE A 24 8.67 -2.56 -5.22
CA PHE A 24 7.63 -1.56 -4.97
C PHE A 24 8.01 -0.73 -3.74
N CYS A 25 8.81 0.31 -3.97
CA CYS A 25 8.98 1.37 -3.00
C CYS A 25 8.33 2.65 -3.52
N MET A 26 7.28 3.09 -2.83
CA MET A 26 6.52 4.28 -3.22
C MET A 26 7.43 5.52 -3.33
N ASN A 27 8.43 5.63 -2.46
CA ASN A 27 9.44 6.68 -2.48
C ASN A 27 10.34 6.63 -3.73
N SER A 28 10.75 5.43 -4.17
CA SER A 28 11.55 5.25 -5.38
C SER A 28 10.77 5.64 -6.64
N THR A 29 9.47 5.36 -6.70
CA THR A 29 8.63 5.77 -7.84
C THR A 29 8.60 7.28 -8.03
N PHE A 30 8.53 8.05 -6.94
CA PHE A 30 8.60 9.52 -7.00
C PHE A 30 9.99 10.02 -7.43
N ARG A 31 11.07 9.37 -6.94
CA ARG A 31 12.44 9.66 -7.40
C ARG A 31 12.63 9.36 -8.89
N ASP A 32 12.17 8.21 -9.38
CA ASP A 32 12.31 7.84 -10.80
C ASP A 32 11.53 8.76 -11.74
N ILE A 33 10.39 9.30 -11.29
CA ILE A 33 9.64 10.30 -12.05
C ILE A 33 10.40 11.63 -12.18
N LEU A 34 11.07 12.06 -11.12
CA LEU A 34 11.80 13.32 -11.10
C LEU A 34 13.17 13.22 -11.78
N LEU A 35 13.88 12.11 -11.61
CA LEU A 35 15.25 11.92 -12.10
C LEU A 35 15.29 11.27 -13.49
N THR A 36 14.53 10.19 -13.68
CA THR A 36 14.67 9.27 -14.82
C THR A 36 13.52 9.45 -15.84
N ARG A 37 12.43 10.13 -15.45
CA ARG A 37 11.16 10.26 -16.20
C ARG A 37 10.52 8.92 -16.57
N ASP A 38 10.87 7.84 -15.87
CA ASP A 38 10.33 6.51 -16.13
C ASP A 38 8.97 6.33 -15.46
N LEU A 39 7.93 6.22 -16.28
CA LEU A 39 6.53 6.09 -15.84
C LEU A 39 6.09 4.63 -15.65
N THR A 40 6.98 3.67 -15.86
CA THR A 40 6.67 2.23 -15.80
C THR A 40 6.26 1.80 -14.39
N LEU A 41 7.01 2.20 -13.37
CA LEU A 41 6.69 1.94 -11.96
C LEU A 41 5.41 2.68 -11.51
N LEU A 42 5.19 3.91 -11.98
CA LEU A 42 3.97 4.66 -11.68
C LEU A 42 2.74 3.95 -12.26
N ARG A 43 2.81 3.49 -13.51
CA ARG A 43 1.71 2.74 -14.15
C ARG A 43 1.41 1.43 -13.41
N ALA A 44 2.44 0.70 -12.99
CA ALA A 44 2.26 -0.51 -12.19
C ALA A 44 1.58 -0.22 -10.85
N TYR A 45 1.97 0.86 -10.17
CA TYR A 45 1.33 1.29 -8.92
C TYR A 45 -0.13 1.71 -9.10
N LEU A 46 -0.43 2.52 -10.13
CA LEU A 46 -1.81 2.92 -10.43
C LEU A 46 -2.68 1.70 -10.74
N LEU A 47 -2.17 0.74 -11.51
CA LEU A 47 -2.92 -0.47 -11.85
C LEU A 47 -3.22 -1.30 -10.59
N ALA A 48 -2.23 -1.46 -9.70
CA ALA A 48 -2.42 -2.14 -8.42
C ALA A 48 -3.46 -1.42 -7.54
N LEU A 49 -3.41 -0.09 -7.47
CA LEU A 49 -4.36 0.72 -6.73
C LEU A 49 -5.79 0.57 -7.28
N LEU A 50 -5.96 0.57 -8.60
CA LEU A 50 -7.27 0.37 -9.23
C LEU A 50 -7.82 -1.03 -8.94
N ILE A 51 -6.99 -2.07 -9.05
CA ILE A 51 -7.36 -3.45 -8.71
C ILE A 51 -7.76 -3.54 -7.24
N GLN A 52 -7.02 -2.87 -6.34
CA GLN A 52 -7.34 -2.83 -4.91
C GLN A 52 -8.69 -2.15 -4.64
N MET A 53 -8.94 -0.98 -5.23
CA MET A 53 -10.21 -0.26 -5.07
C MET A 53 -11.41 -1.09 -5.55
N VAL A 54 -11.31 -1.69 -6.74
CA VAL A 54 -12.37 -2.54 -7.29
C VAL A 54 -12.55 -3.80 -6.45
N GLY A 55 -11.46 -4.46 -6.06
CA GLY A 55 -11.49 -5.67 -5.24
C GLY A 55 -12.13 -5.45 -3.88
N VAL A 56 -11.73 -4.40 -3.16
CA VAL A 56 -12.32 -4.07 -1.84
C VAL A 56 -13.80 -3.73 -1.98
N ARG A 57 -14.19 -2.97 -3.02
CA ARG A 57 -15.60 -2.64 -3.25
C ARG A 57 -16.43 -3.87 -3.60
N ALA A 58 -15.91 -4.79 -4.41
CA ALA A 58 -16.57 -6.04 -4.73
C ALA A 58 -16.79 -6.89 -3.48
N LEU A 59 -15.75 -7.08 -2.67
CA LEU A 59 -15.83 -7.83 -1.40
C LEU A 59 -16.82 -7.21 -0.41
N ALA A 60 -16.92 -5.88 -0.38
CA ALA A 60 -17.91 -5.17 0.43
C ALA A 60 -19.36 -5.41 -0.04
N THR A 61 -19.61 -5.41 -1.36
CA THR A 61 -20.95 -5.71 -1.89
C THR A 61 -21.41 -7.14 -1.64
N LEU A 62 -20.46 -8.07 -1.49
CA LEU A 62 -20.72 -9.47 -1.13
C LEU A 62 -21.03 -9.68 0.36
N GLY A 63 -20.93 -8.63 1.19
CA GLY A 63 -21.27 -8.68 2.61
C GLY A 63 -20.24 -9.40 3.50
N LEU A 64 -19.05 -9.73 2.98
CA LEU A 64 -18.00 -10.41 3.75
C LEU A 64 -17.22 -9.46 4.69
N PHE A 65 -17.20 -8.15 4.40
CA PHE A 65 -16.49 -7.14 5.20
C PHE A 65 -17.31 -5.83 5.28
N GLY A 66 -17.40 -5.25 6.48
CA GLY A 66 -17.88 -3.88 6.65
C GLY A 66 -16.77 -2.89 6.27
N LEU A 67 -17.10 -1.88 5.46
CA LEU A 67 -16.19 -0.75 5.25
C LEU A 67 -16.05 0.03 6.56
N GLY A 68 -15.02 -0.29 7.34
CA GLY A 68 -14.61 0.52 8.48
C GLY A 68 -13.97 1.81 7.97
N VAL A 69 -14.79 2.80 7.61
CA VAL A 69 -14.31 4.13 7.27
C VAL A 69 -13.83 4.79 8.56
N THR A 70 -12.52 4.84 8.75
CA THR A 70 -11.93 5.54 9.90
C THR A 70 -12.28 7.03 9.83
N PRO A 71 -12.64 7.66 10.96
CA PRO A 71 -12.91 9.10 11.00
C PRO A 71 -11.67 9.88 10.53
N PHE A 72 -11.89 10.85 9.65
CA PHE A 72 -10.81 11.64 9.07
C PHE A 72 -10.37 12.75 10.03
N PHE A 73 -9.25 12.52 10.73
CA PHE A 73 -8.62 13.54 11.57
C PHE A 73 -7.55 14.29 10.78
N TRP A 74 -7.91 15.44 10.23
CA TRP A 74 -7.04 16.24 9.35
C TRP A 74 -5.65 16.54 9.95
N MET A 75 -5.60 16.93 11.23
CA MET A 75 -4.36 17.21 11.97
C MET A 75 -3.48 15.97 12.11
N ALA A 76 -4.06 14.84 12.52
CA ALA A 76 -3.32 13.60 12.70
C ALA A 76 -2.75 13.08 11.38
N THR A 77 -3.52 13.20 10.29
CA THR A 77 -3.06 12.82 8.95
C THR A 77 -1.91 13.70 8.47
N LEU A 78 -1.98 15.01 8.69
CA LEU A 78 -0.93 15.94 8.25
C LEU A 78 0.38 15.72 9.01
N PHE A 79 0.33 15.71 10.35
CA PHE A 79 1.53 15.50 11.17
C PHE A 79 2.06 14.07 11.08
N GLY A 80 1.18 13.08 11.10
CA GLY A 80 1.57 11.67 10.96
C GLY A 80 2.21 11.37 9.61
N GLY A 81 1.65 11.91 8.52
CA GLY A 81 2.23 11.78 7.19
C GLY A 81 3.60 12.43 7.07
N PHE A 82 3.79 13.62 7.65
CA PHE A 82 5.08 14.32 7.63
C PHE A 82 6.16 13.56 8.42
N VAL A 83 5.84 13.10 9.63
CA VAL A 83 6.78 12.31 10.47
C VAL A 83 7.11 10.98 9.82
N PHE A 84 6.12 10.30 9.23
CA PHE A 84 6.32 9.04 8.50
C PHE A 84 7.24 9.24 7.28
N GLY A 85 7.03 10.31 6.51
CA GLY A 85 7.88 10.67 5.37
C GLY A 85 9.33 10.95 5.76
N LEU A 86 9.54 11.72 6.83
CA LEU A 86 10.87 11.95 7.41
C LEU A 86 11.55 10.64 7.83
N GLY A 87 10.81 9.76 8.52
CA GLY A 87 11.31 8.45 8.95
C GLY A 87 11.79 7.60 7.77
N MET A 88 10.99 7.50 6.71
CA MET A 88 11.36 6.77 5.49
C MET A 88 12.62 7.33 4.82
N ALA A 89 12.75 8.66 4.74
CA ALA A 89 13.92 9.29 4.14
C ALA A 89 15.21 8.99 4.92
N PHE A 90 15.16 9.00 6.26
CA PHE A 90 16.33 8.70 7.09
C PHE A 90 16.69 7.21 7.12
N SER A 91 15.71 6.31 6.97
CA SER A 91 15.97 4.86 6.95
C SER A 91 16.48 4.34 5.59
N GLY A 92 16.64 5.22 4.59
CA GLY A 92 17.01 4.81 3.23
C GLY A 92 15.89 4.04 2.51
N GLY A 93 14.63 4.36 2.83
CA GLY A 93 13.44 3.79 2.20
C GLY A 93 13.37 4.06 0.70
#